data_AF-A0A4R4Z5Y6-F1
#
_entry.id   AF-A0A4R4Z5Y6-F1
#
_cell.length_a   1.000
_cell.length_b   1.000
_cell.length_c   1.000
_cell.angle_alpha   90.00
_cell.angle_beta   90.00
_cell.angle_gamma   90.00
#
_symmetry.space_group_name_H-M   'P 1'
#
loop_
_entity.id
_entity.type
_entity.pdbx_description
1 polymer ?
#
loop_
_entity_poly.entity_id
_entity_poly.type
_entity_poly.pdbx_seq_one_letter_code
_entity_poly.pdbx_strand_id
1 'polypeptide(L)'
;MPGRSTLLLYTDGLVEVPGEHLDIGPERLRRSGARLAREPLEAFCDKLLTLPPMPCKDDIAMIAVRLPGILSPTAPEAGCQ
;
A
#
# COMPACT_ATOMS: atom_id res chain seq x y z
N MET A 1 13.18 4.38 4.41
CA MET A 1 11.98 4.56 3.57
C MET A 1 11.85 6.03 3.21
N PRO A 2 11.66 6.40 1.93
CA PRO A 2 11.41 7.79 1.52
C PRO A 2 10.18 8.40 2.21
N GLY A 3 10.14 9.73 2.35
CA GLY A 3 8.93 10.41 2.80
C GLY A 3 7.74 10.11 1.87
N ARG A 4 6.53 10.03 2.40
CA ARG A 4 5.30 9.63 1.66
C ARG A 4 5.28 8.18 1.15
N SER A 5 6.17 7.31 1.62
CA SER A 5 6.09 5.87 1.33
C SER A 5 4.84 5.25 1.93
N THR A 6 4.32 4.19 1.28
CA THR A 6 3.20 3.39 1.79
C THR A 6 3.72 2.04 2.27
N LEU A 7 3.49 1.72 3.55
CA LEU A 7 3.67 0.38 4.10
C LEU A 7 2.34 -0.37 3.97
N LEU A 8 2.39 -1.58 3.43
CA LEU A 8 1.25 -2.46 3.30
C LEU A 8 1.51 -3.77 4.04
N LEU A 9 0.64 -4.09 4.99
CA LEU A 9 0.59 -5.39 5.67
C LEU A 9 -0.70 -6.08 5.22
N TYR A 10 -0.62 -7.38 4.92
CA TYR A 10 -1.74 -8.13 4.39
C TYR A 10 -1.66 -9.60 4.82
N THR A 11 -2.79 -10.30 4.82
CA THR A 11 -2.87 -11.77 4.92
C THR A 11 -2.71 -12.42 3.55
N ASP A 12 -2.21 -13.65 3.53
CA ASP A 12 -2.01 -14.45 2.31
C ASP A 12 -3.27 -14.57 1.44
N GLY A 13 -4.47 -14.60 2.04
CA GLY A 13 -5.74 -14.56 1.31
C GLY A 13 -5.90 -13.39 0.33
N LEU A 14 -5.14 -12.30 0.46
CA LEU A 14 -5.12 -11.19 -0.50
C LEU A 14 -4.41 -11.54 -1.82
N VAL A 15 -3.44 -12.47 -1.79
CA VAL A 15 -2.57 -12.80 -2.92
C VAL A 15 -2.67 -14.25 -3.36
N GLU A 16 -3.15 -15.14 -2.49
CA GLU A 16 -3.24 -16.56 -2.77
C GLU A 16 -4.42 -16.88 -3.66
N VAL A 17 -4.13 -17.58 -4.77
CA VAL A 17 -5.13 -18.07 -5.71
C VAL A 17 -4.90 -19.57 -5.90
N PRO A 18 -5.91 -20.43 -5.64
CA PRO A 18 -5.76 -21.87 -5.80
C PRO A 18 -5.32 -22.23 -7.23
N GLY A 19 -4.20 -22.94 -7.34
CA GLY A 19 -3.64 -23.38 -8.63
C GLY A 19 -2.75 -22.35 -9.34
N GLU A 20 -2.54 -21.16 -8.76
CA GLU A 20 -1.55 -20.19 -9.24
C GLU A 20 -0.22 -20.35 -8.50
N HIS A 21 0.90 -20.04 -9.17
CA HIS A 21 2.20 -19.99 -8.50
C HIS A 21 2.21 -18.86 -7.44
N LEU A 22 2.77 -19.17 -6.27
CA LEU A 22 2.84 -18.25 -5.12
C LEU A 22 3.54 -16.91 -5.44
N ASP A 23 4.37 -16.84 -6.47
CA ASP A 23 5.07 -15.60 -6.86
C ASP A 23 4.17 -14.63 -7.65
N ILE A 24 3.11 -15.13 -8.27
CA ILE A 24 2.26 -14.32 -9.16
C ILE A 24 1.39 -13.36 -8.36
N GLY A 25 0.81 -13.83 -7.25
CA GLY A 25 -0.02 -13.01 -6.36
C GLY A 25 0.72 -11.78 -5.82
N PRO A 26 1.88 -11.94 -5.15
CA PRO A 26 2.71 -10.84 -4.66
C PRO A 26 3.16 -9.89 -5.77
N GLU A 27 3.54 -10.39 -6.95
CA GLU A 27 3.95 -9.52 -8.06
C GLU A 27 2.77 -8.71 -8.61
N ARG A 28 1.57 -9.29 -8.69
CA ARG A 28 0.33 -8.59 -9.04
C ARG A 28 0.02 -7.49 -8.03
N LEU A 29 0.08 -7.82 -6.73
CA LEU A 29 -0.09 -6.85 -5.65
C LEU A 29 0.92 -5.71 -5.74
N ARG A 30 2.20 -6.03 -5.99
CA ARG A 30 3.28 -5.05 -6.13
C ARG A 30 3.04 -4.09 -7.30
N ARG A 31 2.65 -4.59 -8.47
CA ARG A 31 2.35 -3.75 -9.66
C ARG A 31 1.15 -2.84 -9.42
N SER A 32 0.07 -3.38 -8.87
CA SER A 32 -1.14 -2.60 -8.55
C SER A 32 -0.84 -1.55 -7.48
N GLY A 33 -0.14 -1.92 -6.41
CA GLY A 33 0.28 -1.00 -5.37
C GLY A 33 1.16 0.14 -5.90
N ALA A 34 2.12 -0.16 -6.78
CA ALA A 34 2.97 0.86 -7.41
C ALA A 34 2.15 1.84 -8.26
N ARG A 35 1.16 1.34 -9.02
CA ARG A 35 0.26 2.17 -9.83
C ARG A 35 -0.64 3.07 -8.97
N LEU A 36 -1.05 2.59 -7.81
CA LEU A 36 -1.96 3.28 -6.89
C LEU A 36 -1.24 4.12 -5.82
N ALA A 37 0.09 4.09 -5.75
CA ALA A 37 0.86 4.67 -4.66
C ALA A 37 0.60 6.17 -4.39
N ARG A 38 0.10 6.90 -5.41
CA ARG A 38 -0.23 8.33 -5.31
C ARG A 38 -1.69 8.61 -4.98
N GLU A 39 -2.56 7.60 -5.01
CA GLU A 39 -3.97 7.74 -4.69
C GLU A 39 -4.17 8.00 -3.19
N PRO A 40 -5.29 8.61 -2.78
CA PRO A 40 -5.70 8.64 -1.38
C PRO A 40 -5.70 7.24 -0.77
N LEU A 41 -5.37 7.13 0.53
CA LEU A 41 -5.19 5.83 1.18
C LEU A 41 -6.44 4.95 1.14
N GLU A 42 -7.62 5.56 1.29
CA GLU A 42 -8.92 4.89 1.18
C GLU A 42 -9.11 4.27 -0.21
N ALA A 43 -8.97 5.08 -1.28
CA ALA A 43 -9.06 4.59 -2.65
C ALA A 43 -7.97 3.56 -3.01
N PHE A 44 -6.78 3.68 -2.42
CA PHE A 44 -5.71 2.69 -2.55
C PHE A 44 -6.16 1.35 -1.95
N CYS A 45 -6.72 1.36 -0.73
CA CYS A 45 -7.20 0.16 -0.07
C CYS A 45 -8.35 -0.49 -0.84
N ASP A 46 -9.36 0.28 -1.22
CA ASP A 46 -10.54 -0.25 -1.93
C ASP A 46 -10.14 -0.93 -3.24
N LYS A 47 -9.28 -0.26 -4.03
CA LYS A 47 -8.82 -0.82 -5.31
C LYS A 47 -7.97 -2.07 -5.11
N LEU A 48 -7.14 -2.15 -4.07
CA LEU A 48 -6.36 -3.36 -3.78
C LEU A 48 -7.23 -4.54 -3.32
N LEU A 49 -8.29 -4.29 -2.56
CA LEU A 49 -9.23 -5.32 -2.12
C LEU A 49 -10.04 -5.96 -3.27
N THR A 50 -10.03 -5.33 -4.46
CA THR A 50 -10.64 -5.91 -5.67
C THR A 50 -9.71 -6.85 -6.46
N LEU A 51 -8.44 -6.99 -6.05
CA LEU A 51 -7.48 -7.86 -6.73
C LEU A 51 -7.71 -9.37 -6.55
N PRO A 52 -8.12 -9.88 -5.36
CA PRO A 52 -8.34 -11.30 -5.16
C PRO A 52 -9.50 -11.81 -6.04
N PRO A 53 -9.36 -12.97 -6.69
CA PRO A 53 -10.46 -13.60 -7.38
C PRO A 53 -11.51 -14.10 -6.39
N MET A 54 -12.78 -13.82 -6.67
CA MET A 54 -13.91 -14.30 -5.87
C MET A 54 -14.38 -15.68 -6.38
N PRO A 55 -14.75 -16.62 -5.49
CA PRO A 55 -14.74 -16.50 -4.03
C PRO A 55 -13.33 -16.67 -3.44
N CYS A 56 -12.95 -15.76 -2.54
CA CYS A 56 -11.74 -15.95 -1.74
C CYS A 56 -11.98 -17.09 -0.73
N LYS A 57 -10.98 -17.95 -0.56
CA LYS A 57 -11.07 -19.16 0.26
C LYS A 57 -10.63 -18.95 1.72
N ASP A 58 -9.84 -17.90 1.95
CA ASP A 58 -9.22 -17.56 3.24
C ASP A 58 -9.56 -16.12 3.66
N ASP A 59 -9.25 -15.78 4.92
CA ASP A 59 -9.53 -14.45 5.45
C ASP A 59 -8.65 -13.38 4.79
N ILE A 60 -9.30 -12.34 4.24
CA ILE A 60 -8.61 -11.17 3.69
C ILE A 60 -8.60 -10.05 4.74
N ALA A 61 -7.40 -9.67 5.19
CA ALA A 61 -7.18 -8.47 5.99
C ALA A 61 -6.00 -7.67 5.44
N MET A 62 -6.11 -6.34 5.52
CA MET A 62 -5.08 -5.42 5.03
C MET A 62 -4.98 -4.18 5.89
N ILE A 63 -3.75 -3.74 6.15
CA ILE A 63 -3.43 -2.50 6.85
C ILE A 63 -2.47 -1.70 5.97
N ALA A 64 -2.87 -0.49 5.61
CA ALA A 64 -2.04 0.43 4.85
C ALA A 64 -1.67 1.66 5.71
N VAL A 65 -0.40 2.04 5.71
CA VAL A 65 0.11 3.21 6.45
C VAL A 65 0.91 4.08 5.51
N ARG A 66 0.58 5.37 5.44
CA ARG A 66 1.38 6.35 4.69
C ARG A 66 2.28 7.12 5.64
N LEU A 67 3.59 6.99 5.42
CA LEU A 67 4.57 7.75 6.20
C LEU A 67 4.48 9.24 5.83
N PRO A 68 4.56 10.15 6.81
CA PRO A 68 4.64 11.57 6.51
C PRO A 68 5.86 11.87 5.62
N GLY A 69 5.79 12.94 4.84
CA GLY A 69 6.99 13.46 4.19
C GLY A 69 8.01 13.87 5.25
N ILE A 70 9.31 13.69 5.00
CA ILE A 70 10.30 14.41 5.80
C ILE A 70 10.00 15.89 5.56
N LEU A 71 9.54 16.60 6.58
CA LEU A 71 9.56 18.05 6.54
C LEU A 71 11.03 18.41 6.68
N SER A 72 11.62 19.01 5.65
CA SER A 72 12.87 19.74 5.87
C SER A 72 12.61 20.71 7.01
N PRO A 73 13.47 20.81 8.03
CA PRO A 73 13.32 21.81 9.06
C PRO A 73 13.21 23.16 8.37
N THR A 74 12.03 23.77 8.40
CA THR A 74 11.86 25.16 8.02
C THR A 74 12.85 25.92 8.89
N ALA A 75 13.85 26.54 8.26
CA ALA A 75 14.78 27.40 8.96
C ALA A 75 13.96 28.35 9.83
N PRO A 76 14.36 28.58 11.11
CA PRO A 76 13.69 29.58 11.91
C PRO A 76 13.75 30.89 11.13
N GLU A 77 12.58 31.49 10.86
CA GLU A 77 12.53 32.81 10.28
C GLU A 77 13.38 33.71 11.17
N ALA A 78 14.47 34.23 10.60
CA ALA A 78 15.35 35.18 11.26
C ALA A 78 14.60 36.52 11.38
N GLY A 79 13.62 36.54 12.28
CA GLY A 79 13.10 37.76 12.87
C GLY A 79 13.99 38.14 14.03
N CYS A 80 15.04 38.91 13.76
CA CYS A 80 15.47 39.92 14.71
C CYS A 80 15.55 41.25 13.95
N GLN A 81 14.90 42.22 14.58
CA GLN A 81 14.72 43.61 14.21
C GLN A 81 16.04 44.33 13.97
#